data_AF-A0A133VKA4-F1
#
_entry.id   AF-A0A133VKA4-F1
#
_cell.length_a   1.000
_cell.length_b   1.000
_cell.length_c   1.000
_cell.angle_alpha   90.00
_cell.angle_beta   90.00
_cell.angle_gamma   90.00
#
_symmetry.space_group_name_H-M   'P 1'
#
loop_
_entity.id
_entity.type
_entity.pdbx_description
1 polymer ?
#
loop_
_entity_poly.entity_id
_entity_poly.type
_entity_poly.pdbx_seq_one_letter_code
_entity_poly.pdbx_strand_id
1 'polypeptide(L)'
;MEARTDTVKEKDPIAWIEMKHYGDIVEIKQDIRELSKRVNFEITRFETCKSPDSRNGNIIIRAYTDTFEKIPRDKLPIVRKWLSREIYWTQHVCNAKAKIETN
;
A
#
# COMPACT_ATOMS: atom_id res chain seq x y z
N MET A 1 -38.09 -11.25 4.18
CA MET A 1 -36.81 -11.56 3.51
C MET A 1 -35.85 -10.45 3.89
N GLU A 2 -35.04 -10.66 4.92
CA GLU A 2 -34.04 -9.68 5.34
C GLU A 2 -32.83 -9.82 4.42
N ALA A 3 -32.59 -8.79 3.61
CA ALA A 3 -31.36 -8.66 2.86
C ALA A 3 -30.22 -8.55 3.86
N ARG A 4 -29.46 -9.64 4.03
CA ARG A 4 -28.16 -9.62 4.68
C ARG A 4 -27.26 -8.77 3.80
N THR A 5 -27.20 -7.47 4.05
CA THR A 5 -26.08 -6.64 3.63
C THR A 5 -24.89 -7.10 4.46
N ASP A 6 -24.26 -8.19 4.00
CA ASP A 6 -22.89 -8.52 4.35
C ASP A 6 -22.08 -7.25 4.15
N THR A 7 -21.83 -6.55 5.25
CA THR A 7 -21.02 -5.36 5.27
C THR A 7 -19.63 -5.89 4.98
N VAL A 8 -19.22 -5.85 3.71
CA VAL A 8 -17.87 -6.22 3.30
C VAL A 8 -16.95 -5.43 4.20
N LYS A 9 -16.34 -6.10 5.20
CA LYS A 9 -15.33 -5.48 6.05
C LYS A 9 -14.31 -4.90 5.09
N GLU A 10 -14.22 -3.58 5.04
CA GLU A 10 -13.26 -2.89 4.18
C GLU A 10 -11.88 -3.45 4.55
N LYS A 11 -11.32 -4.30 3.69
CA LYS A 11 -10.03 -4.92 3.96
C LYS A 11 -9.02 -3.79 4.09
N ASP A 12 -8.24 -3.74 5.15
CA ASP A 12 -7.12 -2.80 5.21
C ASP A 12 -6.14 -3.09 4.06
N PRO A 13 -5.52 -2.05 3.47
CA PRO A 13 -4.45 -2.27 2.52
C PRO A 13 -3.24 -2.93 3.19
N ILE A 14 -2.62 -3.87 2.48
CA ILE A 14 -1.38 -4.52 2.93
C ILE A 14 -0.19 -3.55 2.83
N ALA A 15 -0.24 -2.64 1.86
CA ALA A 15 0.73 -1.57 1.67
C ALA A 15 0.06 -0.35 1.04
N TRP A 16 0.56 0.85 1.35
CA TRP A 16 0.13 2.07 0.70
C TRP A 16 1.26 3.10 0.62
N ILE A 17 1.16 3.98 -0.37
CA ILE A 17 2.04 5.12 -0.58
C ILE A 17 1.18 6.38 -0.77
N GLU A 18 1.46 7.42 -0.01
CA GLU A 18 0.98 8.78 -0.25
C GLU A 18 2.03 9.55 -1.06
N MET A 19 1.57 10.23 -2.10
CA MET A 19 2.41 11.00 -3.02
C MET A 19 1.77 12.34 -3.39
N LYS A 20 2.60 13.32 -3.78
CA LYS A 20 2.18 14.55 -4.45
C LYS A 20 1.45 14.20 -5.75
N HIS A 21 0.48 15.01 -6.12
CA HIS A 21 -0.44 14.73 -7.23
C HIS A 21 0.20 14.63 -8.63
N TYR A 22 1.44 15.11 -8.80
CA TYR A 22 2.18 15.06 -10.07
C TYR A 22 3.07 13.82 -10.24
N GLY A 23 3.19 12.96 -9.23
CA GLY A 23 4.05 11.78 -9.38
C GLY A 23 3.40 10.71 -10.28
N ASP A 24 4.22 9.79 -10.79
CA ASP A 24 3.76 8.73 -11.68
C ASP A 24 3.13 7.56 -10.90
N ILE A 25 1.81 7.39 -11.08
CA ILE A 25 1.03 6.31 -10.46
C ILE A 25 1.47 4.92 -10.97
N VAL A 26 1.86 4.80 -12.24
CA VAL A 26 2.27 3.53 -12.87
C VAL A 26 3.55 3.04 -12.24
N GLU A 27 4.52 3.95 -12.07
CA GLU A 27 5.75 3.68 -11.36
C GLU A 27 5.42 3.17 -9.95
N ILE A 28 4.65 3.91 -9.14
CA ILE A 28 4.35 3.53 -7.75
C ILE A 28 3.67 2.16 -7.65
N LYS A 29 2.76 1.85 -8.57
CA LYS A 29 2.14 0.50 -8.64
C LYS A 29 3.17 -0.58 -8.94
N GLN A 30 4.18 -0.32 -9.78
CA GLN A 30 5.27 -1.26 -10.03
C GLN A 30 6.15 -1.49 -8.81
N ASP A 31 6.45 -0.44 -8.04
CA ASP A 31 7.24 -0.56 -6.82
C ASP A 31 6.53 -1.43 -5.76
N ILE A 32 5.21 -1.24 -5.57
CA ILE A 32 4.43 -2.11 -4.67
C ILE A 32 4.36 -3.55 -5.22
N ARG A 33 4.33 -3.76 -6.54
CA ARG A 33 4.44 -5.10 -7.15
C ARG A 33 5.82 -5.73 -6.93
N GLU A 34 6.89 -4.95 -6.92
CA GLU A 34 8.23 -5.46 -6.59
C GLU A 34 8.29 -5.91 -5.12
N LEU A 35 7.70 -5.13 -4.20
CA LEU A 35 7.53 -5.54 -2.82
C LEU A 35 6.77 -6.87 -2.73
N SER A 36 5.66 -7.01 -3.47
CA SER A 36 4.84 -8.22 -3.44
C SER A 36 5.59 -9.47 -3.89
N LYS A 37 6.40 -9.36 -4.95
CA LYS A 37 7.26 -10.44 -5.42
C LYS A 37 8.32 -10.83 -4.38
N ARG A 38 8.94 -9.85 -3.72
CA ARG A 38 10.00 -10.12 -2.72
C ARG A 38 9.48 -10.70 -1.41
N VAL A 39 8.30 -10.27 -1.00
CA VAL A 39 7.63 -10.74 0.23
C VAL A 39 6.81 -12.02 -0.03
N ASN A 40 6.57 -12.35 -1.30
CA ASN A 40 5.79 -13.50 -1.77
C ASN A 40 4.29 -13.38 -1.44
N PHE A 41 3.66 -12.28 -1.87
CA PHE A 41 2.21 -12.11 -1.86
C PHE A 41 1.66 -11.63 -3.20
N GLU A 42 0.38 -11.94 -3.43
CA GLU A 42 -0.35 -11.53 -4.63
C GLU A 42 -1.17 -10.27 -4.34
N ILE A 43 -1.02 -9.25 -5.17
CA ILE A 43 -1.87 -8.06 -5.09
C ILE A 43 -3.17 -8.33 -5.83
N THR A 44 -4.28 -8.35 -5.11
CA THR A 44 -5.61 -8.58 -5.67
C THR A 44 -6.22 -7.29 -6.24
N ARG A 45 -5.88 -6.14 -5.65
CA ARG A 45 -6.43 -4.85 -6.06
C ARG A 45 -5.49 -3.69 -5.75
N PHE A 46 -5.52 -2.69 -6.62
CA PHE A 46 -5.04 -1.34 -6.30
C PHE A 46 -6.21 -0.38 -6.19
N GLU A 47 -6.16 0.51 -5.21
CA GLU A 47 -7.08 1.64 -5.08
C GLU A 47 -6.27 2.94 -5.08
N THR A 48 -6.83 3.97 -5.68
CA THR A 48 -6.23 5.30 -5.73
C THR A 48 -7.26 6.28 -5.21
N CYS A 49 -6.93 6.98 -4.13
CA CYS A 49 -7.84 7.93 -3.49
C CYS A 49 -7.10 9.22 -3.14
N LYS A 50 -7.85 10.29 -2.88
CA LYS A 50 -7.25 11.54 -2.38
C LYS A 50 -6.94 11.40 -0.90
N SER A 51 -5.82 11.95 -0.47
CA SER A 51 -5.48 11.98 0.96
C SER A 51 -6.53 12.81 1.72
N PRO A 52 -7.11 12.31 2.83
CA PRO A 52 -8.18 12.99 3.55
C PRO A 52 -7.71 14.33 4.17
N ASP A 53 -6.41 14.43 4.48
CA ASP A 53 -5.77 15.63 5.03
C ASP A 53 -5.32 16.63 3.94
N SER A 54 -5.55 16.34 2.65
CA SER A 54 -4.87 17.07 1.59
C SER A 54 -5.53 18.39 1.23
N ARG A 55 -5.15 19.43 1.98
CA ARG A 55 -5.06 20.80 1.44
C ARG A 55 -4.11 20.88 0.22
N ASN A 56 -3.28 19.86 0.02
CA ASN A 56 -2.19 19.83 -0.97
C ASN A 56 -2.49 18.93 -2.19
N GLY A 57 -3.66 18.28 -2.22
CA GLY A 57 -4.09 17.43 -3.33
C GLY A 57 -3.36 16.07 -3.46
N ASN A 58 -2.64 15.61 -2.44
CA ASN A 58 -1.93 14.33 -2.48
C ASN A 58 -2.86 13.16 -2.80
N ILE A 59 -2.27 12.15 -3.42
CA ILE A 59 -2.91 10.92 -3.82
C ILE A 59 -2.34 9.80 -2.96
N ILE A 60 -3.21 8.90 -2.48
CA ILE A 60 -2.83 7.67 -1.80
C ILE A 60 -3.10 6.51 -2.74
N ILE A 61 -2.07 5.70 -2.99
CA ILE A 61 -2.18 4.44 -3.71
C ILE A 61 -2.12 3.32 -2.67
N ARG A 62 -3.18 2.53 -2.61
CA ARG A 62 -3.36 1.42 -1.68
C ARG A 62 -3.30 0.11 -2.46
N ALA A 63 -2.64 -0.89 -1.90
CA ALA A 63 -2.61 -2.25 -2.41
C ALA A 63 -3.26 -3.21 -1.41
N TYR A 64 -4.04 -4.15 -1.93
CA TYR A 64 -4.75 -5.17 -1.16
C TYR A 64 -4.26 -6.55 -1.57
N THR A 65 -4.32 -7.49 -0.64
CA THR A 65 -3.97 -8.89 -0.86
C THR A 65 -4.94 -9.78 -0.10
N ASP A 66 -5.10 -11.00 -0.61
CA ASP A 66 -5.83 -12.08 0.04
C ASP A 66 -4.87 -13.16 0.56
N THR A 67 -3.55 -13.02 0.29
CA THR A 67 -2.53 -14.01 0.68
C THR A 67 -2.37 -14.09 2.20
N PHE A 68 -2.31 -12.95 2.87
CA PHE A 68 -2.25 -12.86 4.33
C PHE A 68 -2.83 -11.52 4.81
N GLU A 69 -3.26 -11.48 6.08
CA GLU A 69 -3.80 -10.25 6.67
C GLU A 69 -2.70 -9.22 6.97
N LYS A 70 -1.48 -9.68 7.28
CA LYS A 70 -0.32 -8.87 7.65
C LYS A 70 0.94 -9.52 7.11
N ILE A 71 1.93 -8.71 6.70
CA ILE A 71 3.22 -9.20 6.23
C ILE A 71 3.94 -9.92 7.39
N PRO A 72 4.40 -11.17 7.17
CA PRO A 72 5.14 -11.92 8.17
C PRO A 72 6.40 -11.23 8.66
N ARG A 73 6.71 -11.42 9.95
CA ARG A 73 7.86 -10.77 10.60
C ARG A 73 9.21 -11.15 9.98
N ASP A 74 9.36 -12.35 9.42
CA ASP A 74 10.59 -12.76 8.72
C ASP A 74 10.85 -11.91 7.45
N LYS A 75 9.81 -11.31 6.88
CA LYS A 75 9.89 -10.41 5.72
C LYS A 75 10.12 -8.95 6.11
N LEU A 76 10.15 -8.62 7.39
CA LEU A 76 10.36 -7.26 7.90
C LEU A 76 11.63 -6.58 7.35
N PRO A 77 12.78 -7.26 7.19
CA PRO A 77 13.96 -6.63 6.58
C PRO A 77 13.71 -6.14 5.15
N ILE A 78 12.90 -6.86 4.37
CA ILE A 78 12.54 -6.50 3.00
C ILE A 78 11.64 -5.26 3.02
N VAL A 79 10.62 -5.25 3.89
CA VAL A 79 9.71 -4.12 4.05
C VAL A 79 10.44 -2.87 4.56
N ARG A 80 11.34 -3.02 5.54
CA ARG A 80 12.17 -1.91 6.03
C ARG A 80 13.05 -1.34 4.94
N LYS A 81 13.72 -2.20 4.16
CA LYS A 81 14.52 -1.77 3.00
C LYS A 81 13.68 -1.06 1.96
N TRP A 82 12.45 -1.51 1.74
CA TRP A 82 11.50 -0.85 0.83
C TRP A 82 11.09 0.54 1.36
N LEU A 83 10.72 0.65 2.63
CA LEU A 83 10.40 1.92 3.30
C LEU A 83 11.60 2.88 3.37
N SER A 84 12.82 2.34 3.51
CA SER A 84 14.06 3.12 3.67
C SER A 84 14.76 3.41 2.35
N ARG A 85 14.34 2.84 1.22
CA ARG A 85 14.90 3.24 -0.06
C ARG A 85 14.55 4.71 -0.22
N GLU A 86 15.56 5.57 -0.18
CA GLU A 86 15.54 6.89 -0.80
C GLU A 86 15.42 6.66 -2.31
N ILE A 87 14.22 6.34 -2.77
CA ILE A 87 14.00 5.98 -4.17
C ILE A 87 14.17 7.27 -5.00
N TYR A 88 14.68 7.21 -6.23
CA TYR A 88 14.50 8.19 -7.34
C TYR A 88 13.14 8.97 -7.48
N TRP A 89 12.15 8.68 -6.63
CA TRP A 89 10.72 8.97 -6.61
C TRP A 89 10.35 9.75 -5.32
N THR A 90 11.29 9.80 -4.36
CA THR A 90 11.16 10.42 -3.01
C THR A 90 10.79 11.90 -3.09
N GLN A 91 11.09 12.57 -4.21
CA GLN A 91 10.67 13.96 -4.42
C GLN A 91 9.14 14.14 -4.39
N HIS A 92 8.39 13.10 -4.73
CA HIS A 92 6.93 13.12 -4.75
C HIS A 92 6.30 12.23 -3.67
N VAL A 93 6.98 11.21 -3.16
CA VAL A 93 6.44 10.40 -2.05
C VAL A 93 6.47 11.19 -0.74
N CYS A 94 5.32 11.31 -0.10
CA CYS A 94 5.16 11.99 1.18
C CYS A 94 5.22 10.99 2.34
N ASN A 95 4.63 9.80 2.16
CA ASN A 95 4.55 8.77 3.20
C ASN A 95 4.38 7.39 2.57
N ALA A 96 4.84 6.34 3.25
CA ALA A 96 4.67 4.96 2.83
C ALA A 96 4.52 4.06 4.05
N LYS A 97 3.67 3.04 3.95
CA LYS A 97 3.44 2.09 5.05
C LYS A 97 3.07 0.72 4.53
N ALA A 98 3.36 -0.30 5.32
CA ALA A 98 2.88 -1.66 5.12
C ALA A 98 2.34 -2.24 6.42
N LYS A 99 1.33 -3.10 6.32
CA LYS A 99 0.69 -3.76 7.46
C LYS A 99 1.53 -4.99 7.83
N ILE A 100 2.27 -4.88 8.93
CA ILE A 100 3.22 -5.89 9.42
C ILE A 100 2.63 -6.55 10.68
N GLU A 101 2.91 -7.83 10.91
CA GLU A 101 2.59 -8.49 12.18
C GLU A 101 3.29 -7.81 13.37
N THR A 102 2.50 -7.28 14.31
CA THR A 102 2.94 -6.77 15.60
C THR A 102 2.41 -7.70 16.68
N ASN A 103 3.31 -8.16 17.56
CA ASN A 103 3.03 -9.04 18.71
C ASN A 103 1.77 -8.62 19.50
#